data_AF-A0A3S1SVV1-F1
#
_entry.id   AF-A0A3S1SVV1-F1
#
_cell.length_a   1.000
_cell.length_b   1.000
_cell.length_c   1.000
_cell.angle_alpha   90.00
_cell.angle_beta   90.00
_cell.angle_gamma   90.00
#
_symmetry.space_group_name_H-M   'P 1'
#
loop_
_entity.id
_entity.type
_entity.pdbx_description
1 polymer ?
#
loop_
_entity_poly.entity_id
_entity_poly.type
_entity_poly.pdbx_seq_one_letter_code
_entity_poly.pdbx_strand_id
1 'polypeptide(L)' 'VVQIYAGMKPDAAAERLAIVNADLAAAILMKLDSRKASVILNEMDQKAAATLTGIMASAARRVDPS' A
#
# COMPACT_ATOMS: atom_id res chain seq x y z
N VAL A 1 4.84 5.29 -14.08
CA VAL A 1 4.62 3.97 -13.44
C VAL A 1 3.51 3.98 -12.39
N VAL A 2 3.44 4.99 -11.50
CA VAL A 2 2.44 5.08 -10.40
C VAL A 2 0.99 5.39 -10.86
N GLN A 3 0.79 5.94 -12.07
CA GLN A 3 -0.56 6.27 -12.56
C GLN A 3 -1.42 5.08 -12.99
N ILE A 4 -0.85 3.88 -13.16
CA ILE A 4 -1.63 2.70 -13.61
C ILE A 4 -2.59 2.22 -12.52
N TYR A 5 -2.22 2.41 -11.23
CA TYR A 5 -3.08 2.05 -10.09
C TYR A 5 -4.10 3.15 -9.74
N ALA A 6 -3.96 4.37 -10.28
CA ALA A 6 -4.85 5.48 -9.93
C ALA A 6 -6.29 5.30 -10.46
N GLY A 7 -6.45 4.52 -11.54
CA GLY A 7 -7.73 4.12 -12.13
C GLY A 7 -8.05 2.62 -12.02
N MET A 8 -7.21 1.84 -11.33
CA MET A 8 -7.46 0.42 -11.07
C MET A 8 -8.48 0.30 -9.93
N LYS A 9 -9.42 -0.64 -10.04
CA LYS A 9 -10.37 -0.88 -8.95
C LYS A 9 -9.62 -1.35 -7.68
N PRO A 10 -10.10 -1.00 -6.47
CA PRO A 10 -9.38 -1.29 -5.24
C PRO A 10 -9.17 -2.79 -4.96
N ASP A 11 -10.15 -3.62 -5.32
CA ASP A 11 -10.11 -5.08 -5.27
C ASP A 11 -8.99 -5.65 -6.16
N ALA A 12 -8.94 -5.24 -7.43
CA ALA A 12 -7.89 -5.66 -8.36
C ALA A 12 -6.51 -5.15 -7.94
N ALA A 13 -6.44 -3.96 -7.35
CA ALA A 13 -5.20 -3.43 -6.79
C ALA A 13 -4.75 -4.24 -5.57
N ALA A 14 -5.65 -4.62 -4.68
CA ALA A 14 -5.37 -5.45 -3.51
C ALA A 14 -4.79 -6.82 -3.92
N GLU A 15 -5.45 -7.54 -4.85
CA GLU A 15 -4.93 -8.81 -5.37
C GLU A 15 -3.55 -8.65 -6.01
N ARG A 16 -3.35 -7.55 -6.75
CA ARG A 16 -2.07 -7.30 -7.42
C ARG A 16 -0.96 -6.91 -6.44
N LEU A 17 -1.27 -6.15 -5.40
CA LEU A 17 -0.31 -5.83 -4.35
C LEU A 17 0.03 -7.05 -3.49
N ALA A 18 -0.88 -8.01 -3.34
CA ALA A 18 -0.65 -9.24 -2.60
C ALA A 18 0.38 -10.17 -3.30
N ILE A 19 0.46 -10.14 -4.63
CA ILE A 19 1.45 -10.91 -5.41
C ILE A 19 2.78 -10.17 -5.62
N VAL A 20 2.83 -8.87 -5.31
CA VAL A 20 4.05 -8.05 -5.41
C VAL A 20 4.74 -8.05 -4.03
N ASN A 21 6.07 -7.92 -4.00
CA ASN A 21 6.83 -7.83 -2.75
C ASN A 21 6.22 -6.77 -1.80
N ALA A 22 6.08 -7.12 -0.52
CA ALA A 22 5.42 -6.29 0.48
C ALA A 22 6.05 -4.90 0.61
N ASP A 23 7.39 -4.78 0.52
CA ASP A 23 8.08 -3.48 0.53
C ASP A 23 7.71 -2.59 -0.66
N LEU A 24 7.62 -3.20 -1.85
CA LEU A 24 7.24 -2.47 -3.06
C LEU A 24 5.76 -2.07 -3.02
N ALA A 25 4.90 -2.97 -2.53
CA ALA A 25 3.49 -2.69 -2.35
C ALA A 25 3.25 -1.55 -1.35
N ALA A 26 3.97 -1.56 -0.21
CA ALA A 26 3.95 -0.48 0.77
C ALA A 26 4.42 0.85 0.16
N ALA A 27 5.52 0.84 -0.62
CA ALA A 27 6.02 2.04 -1.30
C ALA A 27 5.02 2.61 -2.33
N ILE A 28 4.25 1.74 -3.01
CA ILE A 28 3.18 2.17 -3.92
C ILE A 28 2.02 2.78 -3.13
N LEU A 29 1.57 2.13 -2.05
CA LEU A 29 0.51 2.64 -1.17
C LEU A 29 0.88 4.00 -0.55
N MET A 30 2.13 4.19 -0.15
CA MET A 30 2.63 5.48 0.38
C MET A 30 2.63 6.61 -0.66
N LYS A 31 2.65 6.28 -1.96
CA LYS A 31 2.57 7.27 -3.05
C LYS A 31 1.13 7.54 -3.50
N LEU A 32 0.15 6.79 -3.01
CA LEU A 32 -1.27 7.00 -3.28
C LEU A 32 -1.87 7.95 -2.22
N ASP A 33 -3.01 8.56 -2.55
CA ASP A 33 -3.80 9.30 -1.56
C ASP A 33 -4.22 8.40 -0.40
N SER A 34 -4.18 8.93 0.82
CA SER A 34 -4.49 8.20 2.05
C SER A 34 -5.83 7.46 1.96
N ARG A 35 -6.85 8.11 1.35
CA ARG A 35 -8.18 7.52 1.14
C ARG A 35 -8.13 6.30 0.21
N LYS A 36 -7.37 6.35 -0.89
CA LYS A 36 -7.24 5.21 -1.82
C LYS A 36 -6.46 4.07 -1.18
N ALA A 37 -5.37 4.39 -0.48
CA ALA A 37 -4.59 3.40 0.24
C ALA A 37 -5.43 2.67 1.31
N SER A 38 -6.25 3.40 2.09
CA SER A 38 -7.15 2.79 3.07
C SER A 38 -8.20 1.86 2.45
N VAL A 39 -8.78 2.25 1.31
CA VAL A 39 -9.75 1.37 0.61
C VAL A 39 -9.06 0.11 0.12
N ILE A 40 -7.88 0.21 -0.50
CA ILE A 40 -7.12 -0.96 -0.95
C ILE A 40 -6.75 -1.87 0.22
N LEU A 41 -6.30 -1.31 1.35
CA LEU A 41 -5.99 -2.09 2.56
C LEU A 41 -7.21 -2.81 3.12
N ASN A 42 -8.41 -2.23 3.01
CA ASN A 42 -9.65 -2.88 3.43
C ASN A 42 -10.05 -4.05 2.53
N GLU A 43 -9.69 -4.02 1.24
CA GLU A 43 -9.93 -5.12 0.31
C GLU A 43 -8.88 -6.25 0.45
N MET A 44 -7.76 -5.99 1.14
CA MET A 44 -6.72 -6.99 1.39
C MET A 44 -7.03 -7.87 2.61
N ASP A 45 -6.46 -9.07 2.62
CA ASP A 45 -6.44 -9.92 3.82
C ASP A 45 -5.86 -9.18 5.03
N GLN A 46 -6.45 -9.38 6.22
CA GLN A 46 -6.03 -8.71 7.45
C GLN A 46 -4.54 -8.86 7.75
N LYS A 47 -3.94 -10.02 7.46
CA LYS A 47 -2.51 -10.27 7.65
C LYS A 47 -1.63 -9.47 6.68
N ALA A 48 -2.05 -9.38 5.42
CA ALA A 48 -1.34 -8.62 4.39
C ALA A 48 -1.42 -7.11 4.70
N ALA A 49 -2.62 -6.62 5.05
CA ALA A 49 -2.84 -5.24 5.45
C ALA A 49 -2.00 -4.85 6.68
N ALA A 50 -1.94 -5.70 7.70
CA ALA A 50 -1.11 -5.46 8.89
C ALA A 50 0.39 -5.40 8.55
N THR A 51 0.86 -6.31 7.68
CA THR A 51 2.26 -6.33 7.23
C THR A 51 2.61 -5.05 6.48
N LEU A 52 1.78 -4.64 5.52
CA LEU A 52 1.99 -3.42 4.74
C LEU A 52 1.94 -2.18 5.62
N THR A 53 0.99 -2.09 6.54
CA THR A 53 0.88 -0.99 7.49
C THR A 53 2.14 -0.88 8.38
N GLY A 54 2.68 -2.01 8.83
CA GLY A 54 3.94 -2.06 9.58
C GLY A 54 5.12 -1.54 8.78
N ILE A 55 5.24 -1.96 7.51
CA ILE A 55 6.29 -1.47 6.60
C ILE A 55 6.13 0.03 6.36
N MET A 56 4.91 0.51 6.07
CA MET A 56 4.63 1.93 5.85
C MET A 56 4.96 2.78 7.08
N ALA A 57 4.60 2.33 8.29
CA ALA A 57 4.94 3.02 9.53
C ALA A 57 6.47 3.07 9.77
N SER A 58 7.16 1.97 9.45
CA SER A 58 8.63 1.90 9.56
C SER A 58 9.33 2.81 8.53
N ALA A 59 8.78 2.91 7.32
CA ALA A 59 9.30 3.75 6.25
C ALA A 59 9.02 5.24 6.50
N ALA A 60 7.83 5.59 7.01
CA ALA A 60 7.51 6.96 7.42
C ALA A 60 8.47 7.46 8.50
N ARG A 61 8.75 6.64 9.51
CA ARG A 61 9.73 6.98 10.57
C ARG A 61 11.14 7.23 10.03
N ARG A 62 11.53 6.59 8.93
CA ARG A 62 12.85 6.81 8.30
C ARG A 62 12.92 8.09 7.47
N VAL A 63 11.77 8.60 7.02
CA VAL A 63 11.66 9.83 6.22
C VAL A 63 11.53 11.09 7.09
N ASP A 64 11.25 10.94 8.38
CA ASP A 64 11.34 12.00 9.38
C ASP A 64 12.73 11.97 10.09
N PRO A 65 13.78 12.61 9.55
CA PRO A 65 14.95 12.96 10.35
C PRO A 65 14.60 14.20 11.16
N SER A 66 14.34 14.03 12.45
CA SER A 66 14.41 15.12 13.44
C SER A 66 15.83 15.65 13.57
#